data_AF-A0A7K7Q2W4-F1
#
_entry.id   AF-A0A7K7Q2W4-F1
#
_cell.length_a   1.000
_cell.length_b   1.000
_cell.length_c   1.000
_cell.angle_alpha   90.00
_cell.angle_beta   90.00
_cell.angle_gamma   90.00
#
_symmetry.space_group_name_H-M   'P 1'
#
loop_
_entity.id
_entity.type
_entity.pdbx_description
1 polymer ?
#
loop_
_entity_poly.entity_id
_entity_poly.type
_entity_poly.pdbx_seq_one_letter_code
_entity_poly.pdbx_strand_id
1 'polypeptide(L)'
;GYVCYKALGQRACYLRRMEPWDLQTLQMALNTSEHSAEQLLHHNNQTKFYREFLGIVAGEQVEPRGLGEAVQSLCEHTSIFWVRRGHGPGRQRLIYLCIDICFPNNICVSICFYYLPE
;
A
#
# COMPACT_ATOMS: atom_id res chain seq x y z
N GLY A 1 12.89 -12.43 2.37
CA GLY A 1 12.87 -11.19 3.17
C GLY A 1 11.55 -10.46 2.97
N TYR A 2 11.26 -9.49 3.82
CA TYR A 2 10.04 -8.68 3.76
C TYR A 2 10.39 -7.20 3.72
N VAL A 3 9.58 -6.40 3.02
CA VAL A 3 9.58 -4.95 3.09
C VAL A 3 8.40 -4.55 3.97
N CYS A 4 8.67 -3.78 5.02
CA CYS A 4 7.64 -3.26 5.92
C CYS A 4 7.58 -1.74 5.81
N TYR A 5 6.38 -1.19 5.67
CA TYR A 5 6.15 0.25 5.55
C TYR A 5 5.11 0.72 6.58
N LYS A 6 5.43 1.80 7.28
CA LYS A 6 4.53 2.52 8.20
C LYS A 6 4.59 4.01 7.89
N ALA A 7 3.49 4.58 7.41
CA ALA A 7 3.38 6.01 7.21
C ALA A 7 3.26 6.74 8.56
N LEU A 8 3.91 7.89 8.68
CA LEU A 8 3.82 8.73 9.88
C LEU A 8 2.35 9.10 10.14
N GLY A 9 1.87 8.84 11.36
CA GLY A 9 0.50 9.13 11.77
C GLY A 9 -0.57 8.12 11.36
N GLN A 10 -0.23 7.09 10.56
CA GLN A 10 -1.18 6.01 10.26
C GLN A 10 -1.12 4.90 11.32
N ARG A 11 -2.30 4.30 11.61
CA ARG A 11 -2.46 3.17 12.54
C ARG A 11 -2.38 1.80 11.84
N ALA A 12 -1.71 1.74 10.70
CA ALA A 12 -1.56 0.53 9.91
C ALA A 12 -0.13 0.39 9.40
N CYS A 13 0.34 -0.86 9.39
CA CYS A 13 1.56 -1.27 8.75
C CYS A 13 1.25 -2.12 7.52
N TYR A 14 2.10 -1.99 6.51
CA TYR A 14 1.97 -2.72 5.26
C TYR A 14 3.20 -3.59 5.06
N LEU A 15 2.97 -4.88 4.91
CA LEU A 15 4.03 -5.87 4.76
C LEU A 15 3.96 -6.50 3.37
N ARG A 16 5.09 -6.53 2.68
CA ARG A 16 5.23 -7.12 1.34
C ARG A 16 6.38 -8.13 1.33
N ARG A 17 6.20 -9.24 0.63
CA ARG A 17 7.33 -10.14 0.31
C ARG A 17 8.28 -9.46 -0.67
N MET A 18 9.58 -9.54 -0.41
CA MET A 18 10.58 -9.07 -1.36
C MET A 18 10.48 -9.88 -2.65
N GLU A 19 10.44 -9.18 -3.78
CA GLU A 19 10.54 -9.75 -5.12
C GLU A 19 12.01 -9.82 -5.57
N PRO A 20 12.32 -10.58 -6.64
CA PRO A 20 13.70 -10.68 -7.15
C PRO A 20 14.36 -9.31 -7.40
N TRP A 21 13.59 -8.34 -7.89
CA TRP A 21 14.05 -6.96 -8.10
C TRP A 21 14.48 -6.25 -6.81
N ASP A 22 13.76 -6.47 -5.70
CA ASP A 22 14.12 -5.87 -4.41
C ASP A 22 15.43 -6.44 -3.88
N LEU A 23 15.64 -7.75 -4.03
CA LEU A 23 16.87 -8.42 -3.61
C LEU A 23 18.08 -7.93 -4.43
N GLN A 24 17.90 -7.80 -5.74
CA GLN A 24 18.93 -7.27 -6.64
C GLN A 24 19.29 -5.82 -6.28
N THR A 25 18.30 -4.97 -6.02
CA THR A 25 18.52 -3.57 -5.62
C THR A 25 19.27 -3.48 -4.28
N LEU A 26 18.91 -4.32 -3.31
CA LEU A 26 19.60 -4.40 -2.02
C LEU A 26 21.05 -4.89 -2.17
N GLN A 27 21.28 -5.94 -2.96
CA GLN A 27 22.63 -6.45 -3.21
C GLN A 27 23.51 -5.39 -3.89
N MET A 28 22.97 -4.67 -4.88
CA MET A 28 23.69 -3.58 -5.52
C MET A 28 24.00 -2.44 -4.55
N ALA A 29 23.03 -2.03 -3.71
CA ALA A 29 23.22 -0.98 -2.71
C ALA A 29 24.24 -1.36 -1.62
N LEU A 30 24.34 -2.64 -1.25
CA LEU A 30 25.33 -3.13 -0.30
C LEU A 30 26.73 -3.24 -0.91
N ASN A 31 26.82 -3.51 -2.21
CA ASN A 31 28.08 -3.70 -2.93
C ASN A 31 28.67 -2.40 -3.49
N THR A 32 27.91 -1.31 -3.53
CA THR A 32 28.37 -0.02 -4.05
C THR A 32 28.46 1.04 -2.96
N SER A 33 29.49 1.88 -3.03
CA SER A 33 29.57 3.10 -2.23
C SER A 33 28.41 4.03 -2.58
N GLU A 34 28.00 4.89 -1.64
CA GLU A 34 26.80 5.74 -1.69
C GLU A 34 26.55 6.46 -3.03
N HIS A 35 27.60 6.75 -3.80
CA HIS A 35 27.54 7.40 -5.11
C HIS A 35 26.88 6.58 -6.24
N SER A 36 26.89 5.25 -6.21
CA SER A 36 26.33 4.44 -7.31
C SER A 36 24.85 4.08 -7.11
N ALA A 37 24.39 4.02 -5.85
CA ALA A 37 22.98 3.80 -5.53
C ALA A 37 22.08 4.93 -6.07
N GLU A 38 22.58 6.18 -6.13
CA GLU A 38 21.88 7.33 -6.68
C GLU A 38 21.73 7.28 -8.21
N GLN A 39 22.70 6.69 -8.92
CA GLN A 39 22.68 6.59 -10.38
C GLN A 39 21.67 5.55 -10.90
N LEU A 40 21.31 4.55 -10.10
CA LEU A 40 20.36 3.51 -10.50
C LEU A 40 18.89 3.91 -10.36
N LEU A 41 18.56 4.78 -9.39
CA LEU A 41 17.24 5.43 -9.31
C LEU A 41 16.96 6.32 -10.54
N HIS A 42 18.02 6.78 -11.21
CA HIS A 42 17.95 7.61 -12.41
C HIS A 42 17.77 6.85 -13.72
N HIS A 43 17.80 5.50 -13.73
CA HIS A 43 17.69 4.74 -14.99
C HIS A 43 16.35 5.00 -15.73
N ASN A 44 15.37 5.62 -15.09
CA ASN A 44 14.04 5.84 -15.67
C ASN A 44 13.56 7.30 -15.72
N ASN A 45 14.46 8.32 -15.69
CA ASN A 45 14.07 9.74 -15.54
C ASN A 45 13.12 9.99 -14.35
N GLN A 46 13.12 9.09 -13.37
CA GLN A 46 12.36 9.25 -12.15
C GLN A 46 13.22 10.08 -11.20
N THR A 47 12.57 10.95 -10.44
CA THR A 47 13.17 11.65 -9.30
C THR A 47 13.90 10.64 -8.39
N LYS A 48 14.76 11.10 -7.46
CA LYS A 48 15.39 10.27 -6.41
C LYS A 48 14.41 9.37 -5.63
N PHE A 49 13.10 9.53 -5.85
CA PHE A 49 12.03 8.72 -5.32
C PHE A 49 11.28 8.03 -6.48
N TYR A 50 11.23 6.69 -6.44
CA TYR A 50 10.27 5.92 -7.22
C TYR A 50 9.00 5.72 -6.42
N ARG A 51 7.84 5.69 -7.09
CA ARG A 51 6.53 5.47 -6.46
C ARG A 51 5.97 4.17 -6.97
N GLU A 52 5.52 3.33 -6.05
CA GLU A 52 4.82 2.08 -6.36
C GLU A 52 3.42 2.09 -5.75
N PHE A 53 2.48 1.42 -6.41
CA PHE A 53 1.15 1.21 -5.88
C PHE A 53 1.09 -0.12 -5.13
N LEU A 54 0.64 -0.07 -3.88
CA LEU A 54 0.49 -1.23 -3.02
C LEU A 54 -1.00 -1.48 -2.79
N GLY A 55 -1.49 -2.61 -3.28
CA GLY A 55 -2.87 -3.06 -3.03
C GLY A 55 -2.93 -3.94 -1.78
N ILE A 56 -3.90 -3.67 -0.91
CA ILE A 56 -4.17 -4.50 0.28
C ILE A 56 -4.74 -5.85 -0.16
N VAL A 57 -4.17 -6.93 0.36
CA VAL A 57 -4.70 -8.29 0.16
C VAL A 57 -5.82 -8.52 1.17
N ALA A 58 -7.05 -8.67 0.68
CA ALA A 58 -8.22 -8.84 1.53
C ALA A 58 -8.15 -10.15 2.33
N GLY A 59 -8.55 -10.10 3.60
CA GLY A 59 -8.65 -11.28 4.46
C GLY A 59 -7.33 -11.77 5.09
N GLU A 60 -6.19 -11.17 4.75
CA GLU A 60 -4.89 -11.59 5.28
C GLU A 60 -4.28 -10.52 6.21
N GLN A 61 -4.76 -10.46 7.45
CA GLN A 61 -4.06 -9.74 8.51
C GLN A 61 -2.85 -10.57 8.96
N VAL A 62 -1.70 -9.92 9.15
CA VAL A 62 -0.47 -10.62 9.53
C VAL A 62 -0.39 -10.74 11.04
N GLU A 63 -0.17 -11.96 11.53
CA GLU A 63 0.22 -12.18 12.92
C GLU A 63 1.62 -11.58 13.17
N PRO A 64 1.77 -10.63 14.11
CA PRO A 64 3.07 -10.00 14.40
C PRO A 64 4.11 -10.98 14.95
N ARG A 65 3.65 -12.09 15.54
CA ARG A 65 4.49 -13.13 16.13
C ARG A 65 5.20 -13.90 15.00
N GLY A 66 6.49 -13.66 14.83
CA GLY A 66 7.33 -14.33 13.82
C GLY A 66 7.87 -13.43 12.70
N LEU A 67 7.54 -12.13 12.69
CA LEU A 67 8.02 -11.19 11.65
C LEU A 67 9.39 -10.55 11.93
N GLY A 68 10.07 -10.97 13.01
CA GLY A 68 11.35 -10.40 13.44
C GLY A 68 11.23 -9.10 14.23
N GLU A 69 12.26 -8.77 14.99
CA GLU A 69 12.27 -7.64 15.94
C GLU A 69 12.04 -6.28 15.25
N ALA A 70 12.67 -6.04 14.10
CA ALA A 70 12.55 -4.77 13.39
C ALA A 70 11.10 -4.45 12.96
N VAL A 71 10.36 -5.47 12.49
CA VAL A 71 8.96 -5.30 12.10
C VAL A 71 8.08 -5.11 13.34
N GLN A 72 8.36 -5.85 14.41
CA GLN A 72 7.64 -5.72 15.68
C GLN A 72 7.80 -4.34 16.30
N SER A 73 9.02 -3.79 16.29
CA SER A 73 9.31 -2.44 16.77
C SER A 73 8.65 -1.36 15.90
N LEU A 74 8.77 -1.46 14.57
CA LEU A 74 8.16 -0.48 13.65
C LEU A 74 6.63 -0.47 13.78
N CYS A 75 6.02 -1.66 13.87
CA CYS A 75 4.57 -1.86 13.81
C CYS A 75 3.93 -2.08 15.18
N GLU A 76 4.62 -1.70 16.25
CA GLU A 76 4.13 -1.86 17.61
C GLU A 76 2.73 -1.24 17.75
N HIS A 77 1.80 -2.01 18.34
CA HIS A 77 0.40 -1.63 18.55
C HIS A 77 -0.38 -1.24 17.28
N THR A 78 0.06 -1.65 16.09
CA THR A 78 -0.64 -1.39 14.83
C THR A 78 -1.01 -2.67 14.10
N SER A 79 -2.16 -2.66 13.44
CA SER A 79 -2.58 -3.75 12.55
C SER A 79 -1.66 -3.80 11.33
N ILE A 80 -1.21 -5.02 10.98
CA ILE A 80 -0.31 -5.28 9.85
C ILE A 80 -1.12 -5.96 8.75
N PHE A 81 -1.07 -5.42 7.54
CA PHE A 81 -1.77 -5.94 6.36
C PHE A 81 -0.78 -6.42 5.32
N TRP A 82 -1.05 -7.58 4.72
CA TRP A 82 -0.34 -7.98 3.51
C TRP A 82 -0.69 -7.04 2.36
N VAL A 83 0.34 -6.62 1.64
CA VAL A 83 0.20 -5.85 0.41
C VAL A 83 0.98 -6.50 -0.72
N ARG A 84 0.47 -6.31 -1.93
CA ARG A 84 1.14 -6.71 -3.17
C ARG A 84 1.32 -5.50 -4.08
N ARG A 85 2.36 -5.52 -4.91
CA ARG A 85 2.48 -4.55 -6.01
C ARG A 85 1.26 -4.68 -6.91
N GLY A 86 0.52 -3.59 -7.05
CA GLY A 86 -0.58 -3.52 -8.00
C GLY A 86 -0.10 -2.90 -9.30
N HIS A 87 -0.62 -3.38 -10.43
CA HIS A 87 -0.37 -2.83 -11.77
C HIS A 87 -1.25 -1.60 -12.07
N GLY A 88 -1.74 -0.89 -11.05
CA GLY A 88 -2.84 0.06 -11.21
C GLY A 88 -2.40 1.54 -11.19
N PRO A 89 -2.94 2.40 -12.07
CA PRO A 89 -3.01 3.83 -11.80
C PRO A 89 -3.90 4.01 -10.55
N GLY A 90 -3.42 4.71 -9.52
CA GLY A 90 -4.09 4.82 -8.21
C GLY A 90 -5.43 5.56 -8.22
N ARG A 91 -6.48 5.00 -8.85
CA ARG A 91 -7.77 5.68 -9.09
C ARG A 91 -9.04 4.85 -8.90
N GLN A 92 -9.01 3.66 -8.33
CA GLN A 92 -10.26 3.00 -7.94
C GLN A 92 -10.71 3.48 -6.56
N ARG A 93 -11.17 4.73 -6.49
CA ARG A 93 -11.94 5.22 -5.34
C ARG A 93 -13.37 4.74 -5.53
N LEU A 94 -13.77 3.76 -4.71
CA LEU A 94 -15.16 3.33 -4.67
C LEU A 94 -15.96 4.46 -4.02
N ILE A 95 -16.74 5.19 -4.82
CA ILE A 95 -17.62 6.25 -4.29
C ILE A 95 -18.97 5.59 -3.99
N TYR A 96 -19.34 5.61 -2.72
CA TYR A 96 -20.66 5.18 -2.27
C TYR A 96 -21.57 6.41 -2.14
N LEU A 97 -22.61 6.46 -2.95
CA LEU A 97 -23.59 7.55 -2.94
C LEU A 97 -24.98 6.96 -2.73
N CYS A 98 -25.62 7.31 -1.61
CA CYS A 98 -27.05 7.05 -1.42
C CYS A 98 -27.82 8.35 -1.53
N ILE A 99 -28.95 8.30 -2.24
CA ILE A 99 -29.88 9.41 -2.38
C ILE A 99 -31.21 8.95 -1.80
N ASP A 100 -31.68 9.66 -0.78
CA ASP A 100 -32.99 9.45 -0.19
C ASP A 100 -34.01 10.32 -0.92
N ILE A 101 -34.96 9.69 -1.61
CA ILE A 101 -36.04 10.36 -2.33
C ILE A 101 -37.32 10.17 -1.52
N CYS A 102 -37.81 11.25 -0.93
CA CYS A 102 -39.06 11.27 -0.17
C CYS A 102 -40.20 11.86 -0.98
N PHE A 103 -41.30 11.12 -1.10
CA PHE A 103 -42.54 11.58 -1.74
C PHE A 103 -43.48 12.27 -0.73
N PRO A 104 -44.40 13.15 -1.18
CA PRO A 104 -45.31 13.91 -0.31
C PRO A 104 -46.21 13.06 0.62
N ASN A 105 -46.32 11.76 0.36
CA ASN A 105 -47.07 10.80 1.16
C ASN A 105 -46.24 10.21 2.33
N ASN A 106 -45.13 10.83 2.72
CA ASN A 106 -44.22 10.37 3.77
C ASN A 106 -43.55 9.01 3.50
N ILE A 107 -43.41 8.62 2.23
CA ILE A 107 -42.66 7.42 1.83
C ILE A 107 -41.32 7.87 1.28
N CYS A 108 -40.22 7.38 1.86
CA CYS A 108 -38.86 7.63 1.40
C CYS A 108 -38.24 6.35 0.84
N VAL A 109 -37.53 6.48 -0.26
CA VAL A 109 -36.77 5.39 -0.89
C VAL A 109 -35.31 5.82 -1.00
N SER A 110 -34.41 5.01 -0.45
CA SER A 110 -32.96 5.21 -0.59
C SER A 110 -32.44 4.43 -1.79
N ILE A 111 -31.81 5.11 -2.73
CA ILE A 111 -31.14 4.49 -3.87
C ILE A 111 -29.64 4.69 -3.71
N CYS A 112 -28.88 3.59 -3.64
CA CYS A 112 -27.44 3.62 -3.46
C CYS A 112 -26.68 3.16 -4.71
N PHE A 113 -25.67 3.93 -5.09
CA PHE A 113 -24.80 3.70 -6.23
C PHE A 113 -23.39 3.37 -5.76
N TYR A 114 -22.81 2.36 -6.39
CA TYR A 114 -21.40 2.03 -6.29
C TYR A 114 -20.71 2.51 -7.57
N TYR A 115 -19.96 3.60 -7.49
CA TYR A 115 -19.18 4.06 -8.63
C TYR A 115 -17.76 3.52 -8.51
N LEU A 116 -17.37 2.68 -9.47
CA LEU A 116 -15.98 2.32 -9.74
C LEU A 116 -15.53 3.10 -10.98
N PRO A 117 -14.68 4.13 -10.83
CA PRO A 117 -14.07 4.79 -11.98
C PRO A 117 -13.14 3.79 -12.68
N GLU A 118 -13.30 3.62 -13.99
CA GLU A 118 -12.29 2.99 -14.87
C GLU A 118 -10.99 3.82 -14.90
#